data_AF-A0A167H531-F1
#
_entry.id   AF-A0A167H531-F1
#
_cell.length_a   1.000
_cell.length_b   1.000
_cell.length_c   1.000
_cell.angle_alpha   90.00
_cell.angle_beta   90.00
_cell.angle_gamma   90.00
#
_symmetry.space_group_name_H-M   'P 1'
#
loop_
_entity.id
_entity.type
_entity.pdbx_description
1 polymer ?
#
loop_
_entity_poly.entity_id
_entity_poly.type
_entity_poly.pdbx_seq_one_letter_code
_entity_poly.pdbx_strand_id
1 'polypeptide(L)'
;MGKKTKLEVKAEIQKKYNTLPKAYGGYANDPKEQPIVPIFEKVAARINMKPSYLFTIAAGEGLGVNHLDFDDNFRNGVLITDQQVDGFQALGLDYFSSPQEYPRFKKYLPSDYNIGDEYERYDVRRAEKNRVEVVPSAKFKDMQSAIDGFGAIIAHRKSLFESHYNAFGYSNPTEDEIAYWVYAYYQGEGDAKRELKANGGFDFMNGNGTSIKQVHNLALERVASWRYLLTYNIFSS
;
A
#
# COMPACT_ATOMS: atom_id res chain seq x y z
N MET A 1 -21.91 4.02 -27.21
CA MET A 1 -20.44 4.00 -27.11
C MET A 1 -20.03 2.62 -26.64
N GLY A 2 -19.13 1.93 -27.35
CA GLY A 2 -18.70 0.58 -26.97
C GLY A 2 -17.90 0.58 -25.67
N LYS A 3 -18.00 -0.50 -24.88
CA LYS A 3 -17.20 -0.72 -23.67
C LYS A 3 -15.74 -0.98 -24.09
N LYS A 4 -14.79 -0.17 -23.60
CA LYS A 4 -13.36 -0.36 -23.87
C LYS A 4 -12.90 -1.73 -23.38
N THR A 5 -12.01 -2.36 -24.14
CA THR A 5 -11.32 -3.59 -23.76
C THR A 5 -10.31 -3.35 -22.64
N LYS A 6 -9.93 -4.42 -21.93
CA LYS A 6 -8.89 -4.35 -20.88
C LYS A 6 -7.55 -3.81 -21.41
N LEU A 7 -7.21 -4.11 -22.67
CA LEU A 7 -5.97 -3.67 -23.32
C LEU A 7 -6.02 -2.18 -23.66
N GLU A 8 -7.15 -1.67 -24.14
CA GLU A 8 -7.33 -0.24 -24.44
C GLU A 8 -7.22 0.60 -23.17
N VAL A 9 -7.89 0.18 -22.08
CA VAL A 9 -7.79 0.86 -20.77
C VAL A 9 -6.34 0.88 -20.29
N LYS A 10 -5.63 -0.24 -20.41
CA LYS A 10 -4.21 -0.35 -20.02
C LYS A 10 -3.31 0.59 -20.81
N ALA A 11 -3.52 0.68 -22.12
CA ALA A 11 -2.76 1.56 -23.00
C ALA A 11 -3.00 3.05 -22.69
N GLU A 12 -4.23 3.45 -22.40
CA GLU A 12 -4.56 4.83 -22.02
C GLU A 12 -3.90 5.24 -20.70
N ILE A 13 -3.97 4.37 -19.69
CA ILE A 13 -3.34 4.60 -18.39
C ILE A 13 -1.82 4.66 -18.55
N GLN A 14 -1.23 3.74 -19.33
CA GLN A 14 0.20 3.76 -19.60
C GLN A 14 0.64 5.05 -20.27
N LYS A 15 -0.13 5.55 -21.24
CA LYS A 15 0.15 6.83 -21.90
C LYS A 15 0.06 8.00 -20.91
N LYS A 16 -0.89 7.98 -19.97
CA LYS A 16 -1.09 9.07 -18.99
C LYS A 16 0.05 9.12 -17.97
N TYR A 17 0.44 7.99 -17.38
CA TYR A 17 1.40 7.94 -16.26
C TYR A 17 2.81 7.51 -16.69
N ASN A 18 3.02 7.26 -17.98
CA ASN A 18 4.28 6.75 -18.55
C ASN A 18 4.81 5.48 -17.85
N THR A 19 3.89 4.62 -17.38
CA THR A 19 4.22 3.38 -16.69
C THR A 19 3.15 2.32 -16.97
N LEU A 20 3.57 1.06 -17.08
CA LEU A 20 2.64 -0.02 -17.33
C LEU A 20 1.90 -0.37 -16.03
N PRO A 21 0.56 -0.22 -15.95
CA PRO A 21 -0.15 -0.62 -14.74
C PRO A 21 -0.03 -2.14 -14.59
N LYS A 22 0.30 -2.60 -13.39
CA LYS A 22 0.05 -3.97 -12.99
C LYS A 22 -1.45 -4.16 -12.90
N ALA A 23 -1.95 -5.18 -13.58
CA ALA A 23 -3.38 -5.37 -13.69
C ALA A 23 -4.01 -5.67 -12.31
N TYR A 24 -3.25 -6.30 -11.38
CA TYR A 24 -3.74 -6.88 -10.11
C TYR A 24 -5.14 -7.52 -10.21
N GLY A 25 -5.52 -7.88 -11.44
CA GLY A 25 -6.85 -8.27 -11.85
C GLY A 25 -6.74 -9.76 -12.11
N GLY A 26 -7.54 -10.53 -11.39
CA GLY A 26 -7.02 -11.70 -10.68
C GLY A 26 -7.29 -11.40 -9.21
N TYR A 27 -6.25 -11.02 -8.45
CA TYR A 27 -6.17 -10.88 -6.98
C TYR A 27 -7.35 -10.32 -6.16
N ALA A 28 -8.30 -9.58 -6.75
CA ALA A 28 -9.52 -9.13 -6.06
C ALA A 28 -10.78 -9.21 -6.93
N ASN A 29 -10.64 -9.64 -8.19
CA ASN A 29 -11.73 -9.75 -9.17
C ASN A 29 -12.05 -11.21 -9.53
N ASP A 30 -11.20 -12.16 -9.11
CA ASP A 30 -11.49 -13.58 -9.24
C ASP A 30 -12.39 -14.03 -8.08
N PRO A 31 -13.44 -14.84 -8.34
CA PRO A 31 -14.23 -15.50 -7.29
C PRO A 31 -13.39 -16.12 -6.17
N LYS A 32 -12.23 -16.72 -6.49
CA LYS A 32 -11.37 -17.37 -5.49
C LYS A 32 -10.76 -16.40 -4.48
N GLU A 33 -10.57 -15.13 -4.85
CA GLU A 33 -9.92 -14.11 -4.01
C GLU A 33 -10.92 -13.11 -3.39
N GLN A 34 -12.21 -13.22 -3.71
CA GLN A 34 -13.26 -12.34 -3.16
C GLN A 34 -13.24 -12.18 -1.64
N PRO A 35 -12.87 -13.18 -0.81
CA PRO A 35 -12.80 -12.99 0.63
C PRO A 35 -11.90 -11.84 1.10
N ILE A 36 -10.93 -11.39 0.28
CA ILE A 36 -10.04 -10.28 0.66
C ILE A 36 -10.71 -8.90 0.51
N VAL A 37 -11.69 -8.77 -0.37
CA VAL A 37 -12.38 -7.51 -0.66
C VAL A 37 -13.01 -6.89 0.60
N PRO A 38 -13.88 -7.59 1.36
CA PRO A 38 -14.49 -7.01 2.56
C PRO A 38 -13.49 -6.63 3.65
N ILE A 39 -12.32 -7.30 3.71
CA ILE A 39 -11.25 -6.93 4.65
C ILE A 39 -10.70 -5.54 4.28
N PHE A 40 -10.33 -5.33 3.02
CA PHE A 40 -9.83 -4.02 2.55
C PHE A 40 -10.89 -2.93 2.67
N GLU A 41 -12.16 -3.21 2.33
CA GLU A 41 -13.28 -2.28 2.52
C GLU A 41 -13.39 -1.81 3.98
N LYS A 42 -13.42 -2.77 4.92
CA LYS A 42 -13.53 -2.49 6.35
C LYS A 42 -12.38 -1.64 6.87
N VAL A 43 -11.15 -2.01 6.51
CA VAL A 43 -9.96 -1.27 6.96
C VAL A 43 -9.91 0.13 6.34
N ALA A 44 -10.13 0.23 5.03
CA ALA A 44 -10.09 1.49 4.31
C ALA A 44 -11.15 2.49 4.81
N ALA A 45 -12.36 2.00 5.13
CA ALA A 45 -13.40 2.81 5.77
C ALA A 45 -12.94 3.37 7.12
N ARG A 46 -12.31 2.55 7.97
CA ARG A 46 -11.79 3.01 9.28
C ARG A 46 -10.72 4.10 9.14
N ILE A 47 -9.83 3.96 8.16
CA ILE A 47 -8.71 4.91 7.97
C ILE A 47 -9.03 6.05 6.99
N ASN A 48 -10.28 6.16 6.52
CA ASN A 48 -10.73 7.14 5.55
C ASN A 48 -9.85 7.17 4.27
N MET A 49 -9.73 6.01 3.62
CA MET A 49 -8.96 5.80 2.40
C MET A 49 -9.79 5.03 1.36
N LYS A 50 -9.44 5.16 0.08
CA LYS A 50 -10.03 4.36 -0.98
C LYS A 50 -9.56 2.90 -0.85
N PRO A 51 -10.45 1.90 -0.73
CA PRO A 51 -10.08 0.50 -0.56
C PRO A 51 -9.24 -0.04 -1.73
N SER A 52 -9.61 0.33 -2.95
CA SER A 52 -8.85 -0.01 -4.16
C SER A 52 -7.41 0.50 -4.14
N TYR A 53 -7.17 1.66 -3.53
CA TYR A 53 -5.82 2.22 -3.45
C TYR A 53 -5.01 1.53 -2.34
N LEU A 54 -5.60 1.30 -1.16
CA LEU A 54 -4.96 0.53 -0.09
C LEU A 54 -4.55 -0.87 -0.58
N PHE A 55 -5.44 -1.54 -1.32
CA PHE A 55 -5.16 -2.84 -1.94
C PHE A 55 -3.99 -2.78 -2.92
N THR A 56 -3.95 -1.78 -3.81
CA THR A 56 -2.86 -1.63 -4.79
C THR A 56 -1.51 -1.49 -4.11
N ILE A 57 -1.42 -0.76 -2.99
CA ILE A 57 -0.15 -0.67 -2.24
C ILE A 57 0.21 -2.05 -1.69
N ALA A 58 -0.69 -2.70 -0.94
CA ALA A 58 -0.43 -4.01 -0.32
C ALA A 58 -0.01 -5.07 -1.37
N ALA A 59 -0.79 -5.21 -2.45
CA ALA A 59 -0.55 -6.15 -3.54
C ALA A 59 0.82 -5.92 -4.19
N GLY A 60 1.28 -4.67 -4.22
CA GLY A 60 2.56 -4.30 -4.81
C GLY A 60 3.78 -4.44 -3.92
N GLU A 61 3.63 -4.36 -2.60
CA GLU A 61 4.74 -4.56 -1.65
C GLU A 61 5.09 -6.04 -1.48
N GLY A 62 4.10 -6.91 -1.57
CA GLY A 62 4.34 -8.34 -1.45
C GLY A 62 3.08 -9.17 -1.47
N LEU A 63 1.91 -8.61 -1.14
CA LEU A 63 0.72 -9.42 -0.91
C LEU A 63 0.30 -10.17 -2.18
N GLY A 64 0.46 -9.55 -3.35
CA GLY A 64 0.21 -10.22 -4.62
C GLY A 64 1.13 -11.42 -4.80
N VAL A 65 2.43 -11.16 -4.89
CA VAL A 65 3.42 -12.16 -5.27
C VAL A 65 3.78 -13.16 -4.17
N ASN A 66 3.74 -12.75 -2.90
CA ASN A 66 4.14 -13.52 -1.72
C ASN A 66 2.95 -14.17 -0.99
N HIS A 67 1.72 -13.92 -1.44
CA HIS A 67 0.53 -14.52 -0.84
C HIS A 67 -0.52 -14.93 -1.87
N LEU A 68 -1.01 -14.01 -2.70
CA LEU A 68 -2.15 -14.28 -3.60
C LEU A 68 -1.77 -15.16 -4.81
N ASP A 69 -0.49 -15.17 -5.21
CA ASP A 69 0.05 -16.06 -6.24
C ASP A 69 0.34 -17.48 -5.77
N PHE A 70 0.27 -17.76 -4.47
CA PHE A 70 0.65 -19.05 -3.89
C PHE A 70 -0.57 -19.95 -3.70
N ASP A 71 -0.63 -21.04 -4.47
CA ASP A 71 -1.75 -22.01 -4.43
C ASP A 71 -1.99 -22.60 -3.04
N ASP A 72 -0.96 -22.73 -2.21
CA ASP A 72 -1.06 -23.21 -0.83
C ASP A 72 -1.92 -22.31 0.07
N ASN A 73 -2.13 -21.05 -0.33
CA ASN A 73 -3.01 -20.11 0.35
C ASN A 73 -4.48 -20.25 -0.08
N PHE A 74 -4.82 -21.28 -0.85
CA PHE A 74 -6.18 -21.57 -1.29
C PHE A 74 -6.67 -22.93 -0.75
N ARG A 75 -7.86 -22.94 -0.14
CA ARG A 75 -8.54 -24.16 0.27
C ARG A 75 -9.79 -24.33 -0.57
N ASN A 76 -9.88 -25.45 -1.29
CA ASN A 76 -10.99 -25.73 -2.21
C ASN A 76 -11.21 -24.61 -3.26
N GLY A 77 -10.13 -24.00 -3.74
CA GLY A 77 -10.19 -22.91 -4.73
C GLY A 77 -10.69 -21.59 -4.16
N VAL A 78 -10.59 -21.36 -2.84
CA VAL A 78 -10.94 -20.09 -2.17
C VAL A 78 -9.79 -19.66 -1.27
N LEU A 79 -9.45 -18.38 -1.30
CA LEU A 79 -8.38 -17.79 -0.51
C LEU A 79 -8.62 -18.02 0.99
N ILE A 80 -7.61 -18.58 1.66
CA ILE A 80 -7.56 -18.78 3.10
C ILE A 80 -7.20 -17.43 3.73
N THR A 81 -8.09 -16.89 4.56
CA THR A 81 -7.91 -15.58 5.22
C THR A 81 -7.69 -15.70 6.73
N ASP A 82 -7.88 -16.89 7.29
CA ASP A 82 -7.77 -17.24 8.71
C ASP A 82 -6.40 -17.86 9.07
N GLN A 83 -5.39 -17.65 8.23
CA GLN A 83 -4.03 -18.15 8.44
C GLN A 83 -3.04 -17.02 8.71
N GLN A 84 -1.94 -17.37 9.37
CA GLN A 84 -0.90 -16.43 9.72
C GLN A 84 -0.31 -15.74 8.48
N VAL A 85 -0.13 -14.41 8.55
CA VAL A 85 0.48 -13.61 7.47
C VAL A 85 1.79 -13.00 7.95
N ASP A 86 2.84 -13.17 7.16
CA ASP A 86 4.15 -12.56 7.42
C ASP A 86 4.14 -11.08 7.01
N GLY A 87 4.23 -10.16 7.98
CA GLY A 87 4.20 -8.73 7.72
C GLY A 87 5.37 -8.21 6.89
N PHE A 88 6.56 -8.78 7.06
CA PHE A 88 7.75 -8.36 6.33
C PHE A 88 7.67 -8.78 4.87
N GLN A 89 7.44 -10.07 4.60
CA GLN A 89 7.40 -10.64 3.25
C GLN A 89 6.13 -10.22 2.50
N ALA A 90 4.96 -10.28 3.13
CA ALA A 90 3.70 -10.04 2.43
C ALA A 90 3.35 -8.55 2.33
N LEU A 91 3.84 -7.69 3.22
CA LEU A 91 3.34 -6.32 3.32
C LEU A 91 4.45 -5.26 3.44
N GLY A 92 5.74 -5.65 3.48
CA GLY A 92 6.85 -4.70 3.63
C GLY A 92 6.84 -3.97 4.98
N LEU A 93 6.34 -4.62 6.04
CA LEU A 93 6.14 -4.01 7.35
C LEU A 93 7.40 -4.07 8.23
N ASP A 94 8.46 -3.47 7.72
CA ASP A 94 9.69 -3.21 8.45
C ASP A 94 9.40 -2.29 9.65
N TYR A 95 9.98 -2.62 10.80
CA TYR A 95 9.84 -1.87 12.06
C TYR A 95 8.42 -1.80 12.64
N PHE A 96 7.44 -2.57 12.14
CA PHE A 96 6.06 -2.54 12.65
C PHE A 96 5.99 -2.64 14.18
N SER A 97 6.71 -3.59 14.76
CA SER A 97 6.69 -3.85 16.21
C SER A 97 7.82 -3.13 16.96
N SER A 98 8.48 -2.15 16.34
CA SER A 98 9.54 -1.38 16.99
C SER A 98 8.95 -0.40 18.02
N PRO A 99 9.61 -0.20 19.16
CA PRO A 99 9.18 0.77 20.17
C PRO A 99 9.24 2.23 19.68
N GLN A 100 9.97 2.49 18.58
CA GLN A 100 10.06 3.81 17.96
C GLN A 100 8.91 4.05 16.96
N GLU A 101 8.56 3.06 16.15
CA GLU A 101 7.56 3.21 15.08
C GLU A 101 6.13 2.91 15.55
N TYR A 102 5.92 1.85 16.33
CA TYR A 102 4.57 1.41 16.75
C TYR A 102 3.74 2.52 17.39
N PRO A 103 4.27 3.33 18.33
CA PRO A 103 3.48 4.42 18.95
C PRO A 103 3.01 5.48 17.96
N ARG A 104 3.70 5.65 16.81
CA ARG A 104 3.40 6.69 15.82
C ARG A 104 2.11 6.37 15.06
N PHE A 105 1.85 5.10 14.79
CA PHE A 105 0.68 4.65 14.03
C PHE A 105 -0.39 3.93 14.87
N LYS A 106 -0.11 3.60 16.14
CA LYS A 106 -1.05 2.87 17.03
C LYS A 106 -2.46 3.47 17.06
N LYS A 107 -2.59 4.80 17.01
CA LYS A 107 -3.89 5.49 17.03
C LYS A 107 -4.81 5.18 15.84
N TYR A 108 -4.30 4.57 14.77
CA TYR A 108 -5.06 4.16 13.59
C TYR A 108 -5.47 2.67 13.60
N LEU A 109 -4.99 1.92 14.59
CA LEU A 109 -5.38 0.52 14.80
C LEU A 109 -6.73 0.42 15.51
N PRO A 110 -7.44 -0.73 15.41
CA PRO A 110 -8.51 -1.06 16.33
C PRO A 110 -8.09 -0.89 17.80
N SER A 111 -9.01 -0.47 18.67
CA SER A 111 -8.68 -0.17 20.07
C SER A 111 -8.25 -1.40 20.88
N ASP A 112 -8.67 -2.58 20.44
CA ASP A 112 -8.35 -3.90 20.97
C ASP A 112 -7.18 -4.58 20.25
N TYR A 113 -6.50 -3.89 19.33
CA TYR A 113 -5.36 -4.44 18.59
C TYR A 113 -4.09 -4.52 19.45
N ASN A 114 -3.66 -5.73 19.79
CA ASN A 114 -2.60 -6.00 20.73
C ASN A 114 -1.65 -7.13 20.27
N ILE A 115 -0.42 -7.08 20.80
CA ILE A 115 0.55 -8.16 20.64
C ILE A 115 0.08 -9.41 21.41
N GLY A 116 0.25 -10.59 20.81
CA GLY A 116 -0.24 -11.86 21.35
C GLY A 116 -1.66 -12.22 20.88
N ASP A 117 -2.47 -11.22 20.56
CA ASP A 117 -3.84 -11.41 20.07
C ASP A 117 -3.92 -11.26 18.54
N GLU A 118 -3.43 -10.14 17.99
CA GLU A 118 -3.47 -9.86 16.54
C GLU A 118 -2.17 -10.23 15.84
N TYR A 119 -1.05 -10.18 16.56
CA TYR A 119 0.25 -10.49 16.00
C TYR A 119 1.28 -10.91 17.04
N GLU A 120 2.26 -11.67 16.59
CA GLU A 120 3.49 -11.94 17.32
C GLU A 120 4.63 -11.10 16.74
N ARG A 121 5.44 -10.50 17.62
CA ARG A 121 6.67 -9.83 17.19
C ARG A 121 7.73 -10.87 16.84
N TYR A 122 8.44 -10.63 15.76
CA TYR A 122 9.67 -11.35 15.44
C TYR A 122 10.68 -10.42 14.76
N ASP A 123 11.95 -10.77 14.85
CA ASP A 123 13.05 -9.99 14.28
C ASP A 123 13.50 -10.63 12.97
N VAL A 124 13.58 -9.83 11.91
CA VAL A 124 13.99 -10.25 10.56
C VAL A 124 15.40 -9.75 10.28
N ARG A 125 16.28 -10.64 9.81
CA ARG A 125 17.58 -10.24 9.26
C ARG A 125 17.40 -9.87 7.79
N ARG A 126 17.61 -8.61 7.44
CA ARG A 126 17.63 -8.13 6.06
C ARG A 126 19.03 -7.72 5.65
N ALA A 127 19.42 -8.08 4.43
CA ALA A 127 20.66 -7.62 3.81
C ALA A 127 20.34 -6.38 2.97
N GLU A 128 20.82 -5.22 3.41
CA GLU A 128 20.90 -4.04 2.57
C GLU A 128 22.27 -3.99 1.87
N LYS A 129 22.35 -3.19 0.79
CA LYS A 129 23.48 -3.13 -0.16
C LYS A 129 24.88 -3.22 0.47
N ASN A 130 25.09 -2.67 1.68
CA ASN A 130 26.36 -2.68 2.40
C ASN A 130 26.26 -3.09 3.89
N ARG A 131 25.12 -3.62 4.36
CA ARG A 131 24.94 -3.96 5.78
C ARG A 131 23.89 -5.05 5.99
N VAL A 132 24.08 -5.88 7.00
CA VAL A 132 23.01 -6.72 7.54
C VAL A 132 22.39 -5.97 8.71
N GLU A 133 21.07 -5.79 8.66
CA GLU A 133 20.30 -5.15 9.71
C GLU A 133 19.26 -6.13 10.25
N VAL A 134 18.98 -6.03 11.55
CA VAL A 134 17.87 -6.74 12.19
C VAL A 134 16.72 -5.74 12.36
N VAL A 135 15.58 -6.02 11.73
CA VAL A 135 14.39 -5.18 11.83
C VAL A 135 13.25 -5.94 12.50
N PRO A 136 12.57 -5.35 13.51
CA PRO A 136 11.42 -5.98 14.13
C PRO A 136 10.20 -5.86 13.21
N SER A 137 9.54 -6.99 12.93
CA SER A 137 8.29 -7.05 12.18
C SER A 137 7.23 -7.84 12.95
N ALA A 138 6.19 -8.31 12.27
CA ALA A 138 5.05 -8.98 12.86
C ALA A 138 4.60 -10.20 12.04
N LYS A 139 4.29 -11.29 12.76
CA LYS A 139 3.51 -12.43 12.25
C LYS A 139 2.06 -12.21 12.69
N PHE A 140 1.18 -11.85 11.77
CA PHE A 140 -0.22 -11.57 12.08
C PHE A 140 -1.03 -12.84 12.13
N LYS A 141 -1.99 -12.98 13.05
CA LYS A 141 -2.80 -14.20 13.20
C LYS A 141 -3.59 -14.57 11.94
N ASP A 142 -4.05 -13.56 11.21
CA ASP A 142 -4.93 -13.68 10.05
C ASP A 142 -4.76 -12.49 9.09
N MET A 143 -5.40 -12.57 7.93
CA MET A 143 -5.38 -11.52 6.90
C MET A 143 -5.98 -10.22 7.44
N GLN A 144 -7.04 -10.29 8.25
CA GLN A 144 -7.68 -9.10 8.82
C GLN A 144 -6.69 -8.30 9.69
N SER A 145 -5.98 -8.98 10.58
CA SER A 145 -5.00 -8.39 11.49
C SER A 145 -3.82 -7.80 10.72
N ALA A 146 -3.39 -8.46 9.65
CA ALA A 146 -2.32 -7.98 8.79
C ALA A 146 -2.70 -6.69 8.05
N ILE A 147 -3.89 -6.66 7.44
CA ILE A 147 -4.38 -5.47 6.73
C ILE A 147 -4.71 -4.34 7.71
N ASP A 148 -5.16 -4.64 8.93
CA ASP A 148 -5.32 -3.64 9.99
C ASP A 148 -4.00 -2.95 10.35
N GLY A 149 -2.94 -3.75 10.53
CA GLY A 149 -1.59 -3.25 10.79
C GLY A 149 -1.04 -2.40 9.65
N PHE A 150 -1.15 -2.91 8.43
CA PHE A 150 -0.74 -2.20 7.22
C PHE A 150 -1.50 -0.90 7.01
N GLY A 151 -2.83 -0.95 7.13
CA GLY A 151 -3.70 0.22 7.00
C GLY A 151 -3.37 1.32 8.01
N ALA A 152 -3.02 0.97 9.25
CA ALA A 152 -2.61 1.94 10.25
C ALA A 152 -1.31 2.67 9.89
N ILE A 153 -0.32 1.97 9.32
CA ILE A 153 0.90 2.61 8.80
C ILE A 153 0.54 3.55 7.65
N ILE A 154 -0.23 3.09 6.66
CA ILE A 154 -0.62 3.93 5.52
C ILE A 154 -1.39 5.18 5.97
N ALA A 155 -2.28 5.04 6.95
CA ALA A 155 -3.02 6.16 7.55
C ALA A 155 -2.09 7.19 8.19
N HIS A 156 -1.09 6.72 8.94
CA HIS A 156 -0.07 7.59 9.53
C HIS A 156 0.75 8.32 8.45
N ARG A 157 1.18 7.61 7.40
CA ARG A 157 1.92 8.21 6.28
C ARG A 157 1.09 9.27 5.55
N LYS A 158 -0.21 9.02 5.35
CA LYS A 158 -1.17 10.02 4.81
C LYS A 158 -1.27 11.25 5.71
N SER A 159 -1.43 11.08 7.02
CA SER A 159 -1.47 12.22 7.95
C SER A 159 -0.17 13.03 7.99
N LEU A 160 1.00 12.40 7.82
CA LEU A 160 2.27 13.12 7.69
C LEU A 160 2.34 13.94 6.41
N PHE A 161 1.95 13.36 5.27
CA PHE A 161 1.84 14.09 4.02
C PHE A 161 0.92 15.31 4.16
N GLU A 162 -0.28 15.10 4.74
CA GLU A 162 -1.25 16.15 5.01
C GLU A 162 -0.70 17.25 5.91
N SER A 163 -0.04 16.89 7.02
CA SER A 163 0.58 17.86 7.90
C SER A 163 1.67 18.66 7.20
N HIS A 164 2.49 18.03 6.36
CA HIS A 164 3.61 18.71 5.71
C HIS A 164 3.17 19.64 4.59
N TYR A 165 2.25 19.24 3.70
CA TYR A 165 1.81 20.14 2.62
C TYR A 165 1.05 21.35 3.19
N ASN A 166 0.28 21.14 4.26
CA ASN A 166 -0.38 22.25 4.98
C ASN A 166 0.65 23.21 5.59
N ALA A 167 1.71 22.67 6.21
CA ALA A 167 2.79 23.49 6.77
C ALA A 167 3.59 24.26 5.69
N PHE A 168 3.62 23.76 4.46
CA PHE A 168 4.24 24.43 3.31
C PHE A 168 3.31 25.45 2.64
N GLY A 169 2.03 25.54 3.06
CA GLY A 169 1.06 26.47 2.47
C GLY A 169 0.57 26.06 1.09
N TYR A 170 0.64 24.77 0.76
CA TYR A 170 0.16 24.26 -0.53
C TYR A 170 -1.37 24.10 -0.52
N SER A 171 -1.97 24.18 -1.70
CA SER A 171 -3.40 23.92 -1.89
C SER A 171 -3.74 22.46 -1.61
N ASN A 172 -5.03 22.10 -1.66
CA ASN A 172 -5.42 20.69 -1.55
C ASN A 172 -4.93 19.91 -2.79
N PRO A 173 -4.31 18.73 -2.60
CA PRO A 173 -3.91 17.86 -3.69
C PRO A 173 -5.12 17.18 -4.34
N THR A 174 -4.96 16.80 -5.60
CA THR A 174 -5.83 15.88 -6.32
C THR A 174 -5.70 14.46 -5.77
N GLU A 175 -6.66 13.59 -6.12
CA GLU A 175 -6.61 12.17 -5.78
C GLU A 175 -5.33 11.46 -6.26
N ASP A 176 -4.87 11.77 -7.49
CA ASP A 176 -3.66 11.17 -8.05
C ASP A 176 -2.42 11.60 -7.26
N GLU A 177 -2.37 12.86 -6.84
CA GLU A 177 -1.27 13.40 -6.03
C GLU A 177 -1.28 12.79 -4.62
N ILE A 178 -2.44 12.64 -3.99
CA ILE A 178 -2.55 11.93 -2.71
C ILE A 178 -2.02 10.49 -2.87
N ALA A 179 -2.45 9.79 -3.92
CA ALA A 179 -2.00 8.43 -4.17
C ALA A 179 -0.50 8.33 -4.51
N TYR A 180 0.09 9.31 -5.16
CA TYR A 180 1.53 9.32 -5.36
C TYR A 180 2.27 9.55 -4.04
N TRP A 181 1.92 10.63 -3.33
CA TRP A 181 2.67 11.07 -2.15
C TRP A 181 2.49 10.14 -0.95
N VAL A 182 1.30 9.57 -0.72
CA VAL A 182 1.12 8.58 0.36
C VAL A 182 2.07 7.40 0.19
N TYR A 183 2.24 6.89 -1.04
CA TYR A 183 3.19 5.82 -1.31
C TYR A 183 4.64 6.26 -1.15
N ALA A 184 5.00 7.46 -1.62
CA ALA A 184 6.34 8.00 -1.43
C ALA A 184 6.70 8.13 0.06
N TYR A 185 5.76 8.62 0.89
CA TYR A 185 5.93 8.68 2.35
C TYR A 185 6.04 7.30 2.99
N TYR A 186 5.28 6.33 2.50
CA TYR A 186 5.38 4.94 2.94
C TYR A 186 6.77 4.36 2.69
N GLN A 187 7.35 4.59 1.51
CA GLN A 187 8.70 4.14 1.16
C GLN A 187 9.81 4.91 1.89
N GLY A 188 9.58 6.19 2.24
CA GLY A 188 10.55 6.97 3.00
C GLY A 188 10.08 8.40 3.32
N GLU A 189 9.56 8.60 4.53
CA GLU A 189 8.99 9.88 4.98
C GLU A 189 9.94 11.07 4.81
N GLY A 190 11.21 10.90 5.19
CA GLY A 190 12.20 11.98 5.19
C GLY A 190 12.55 12.43 3.77
N ASP A 191 12.64 11.48 2.85
CA ASP A 191 12.95 11.72 1.44
C ASP A 191 11.74 12.35 0.74
N ALA A 192 10.56 11.77 0.93
CA ALA A 192 9.31 12.30 0.39
C ALA A 192 9.03 13.74 0.86
N LYS A 193 9.29 14.05 2.14
CA LYS A 193 9.16 15.42 2.64
C LYS A 193 10.10 16.41 1.95
N ARG A 194 11.36 16.03 1.74
CA ARG A 194 12.36 16.89 1.06
C ARG A 194 11.97 17.12 -0.39
N GLU A 195 11.53 16.07 -1.08
CA GLU A 195 11.08 16.15 -2.48
C GLU A 195 9.83 17.02 -2.62
N LEU A 196 8.82 16.81 -1.78
CA LEU A 196 7.60 17.62 -1.76
C LEU A 196 7.92 19.11 -1.59
N LYS A 197 8.85 19.44 -0.69
CA LYS A 197 9.31 20.82 -0.48
C LYS A 197 10.09 21.36 -1.68
N ALA A 198 10.96 20.54 -2.28
CA ALA A 198 11.79 20.95 -3.41
C ALA A 198 10.98 21.20 -4.69
N ASN A 199 9.93 20.42 -4.92
CA ASN A 199 9.04 20.59 -6.08
C ASN A 199 8.17 21.85 -5.95
N GLY A 200 8.02 22.42 -4.75
CA GLY A 200 7.18 23.60 -4.54
C GLY A 200 5.68 23.32 -4.70
N GLY A 201 5.28 22.04 -4.65
CA GLY A 201 3.93 21.58 -4.95
C GLY A 201 3.88 20.07 -5.14
N PHE A 202 2.78 19.58 -5.71
CA PHE A 202 2.52 18.14 -5.79
C PHE A 202 2.91 17.49 -7.12
N ASP A 203 3.48 18.26 -8.06
CA ASP A 203 3.85 17.74 -9.39
C ASP A 203 4.82 16.56 -9.23
N PHE A 204 4.30 15.39 -9.59
CA PHE A 204 5.00 14.12 -9.55
C PHE A 204 5.30 13.61 -10.96
N MET A 205 4.81 14.26 -12.02
CA MET A 205 5.03 13.82 -13.41
C MET A 205 6.35 14.34 -13.96
N ASN A 206 6.77 15.53 -13.54
CA ASN A 206 7.97 16.21 -14.01
C ASN A 206 9.15 16.11 -13.03
N GLY A 207 9.21 15.07 -12.21
CA GLY A 207 10.16 14.94 -11.10
C GLY A 207 11.61 15.20 -11.48
N ASN A 208 12.13 16.38 -11.13
CA ASN A 208 13.53 16.77 -11.31
C ASN A 208 14.45 16.32 -10.15
N GLY A 209 13.87 15.78 -9.08
CA GLY A 209 14.61 15.29 -7.93
C GLY A 209 14.23 13.85 -7.66
N THR A 210 15.16 12.91 -7.81
CA THR A 210 14.99 11.62 -7.16
C THR A 210 16.24 11.34 -6.34
N SER A 211 16.10 11.34 -5.01
CA SER A 211 17.05 10.59 -4.19
C SER A 211 16.87 9.09 -4.39
N ILE A 212 15.71 8.61 -4.92
CA ILE A 212 15.56 7.21 -5.36
C ILE A 212 14.59 7.09 -6.56
N LYS A 213 15.12 7.02 -7.79
CA LYS A 213 14.37 6.79 -9.05
C LYS A 213 13.41 5.59 -8.97
N GLN A 214 13.77 4.57 -8.19
CA GLN A 214 12.96 3.39 -7.95
C GLN A 214 11.64 3.70 -7.22
N VAL A 215 11.66 4.54 -6.18
CA VAL A 215 10.45 4.90 -5.42
C VAL A 215 9.48 5.68 -6.30
N HIS A 216 9.99 6.63 -7.09
CA HIS A 216 9.19 7.36 -8.07
C HIS A 216 8.50 6.43 -9.08
N ASN A 217 9.25 5.49 -9.68
CA ASN A 217 8.70 4.53 -10.63
C ASN A 217 7.62 3.63 -10.00
N LEU A 218 7.84 3.17 -8.77
CA LEU A 218 6.87 2.37 -8.03
C LEU A 218 5.62 3.19 -7.68
N ALA A 219 5.78 4.42 -7.21
CA ALA A 219 4.67 5.32 -6.90
C ALA A 219 3.78 5.55 -8.13
N LEU A 220 4.38 5.86 -9.29
CA LEU A 220 3.67 5.97 -10.56
C LEU A 220 2.94 4.67 -10.92
N GLU A 221 3.60 3.52 -10.77
CA GLU A 221 2.99 2.21 -11.03
C GLU A 221 1.78 1.97 -10.13
N ARG A 222 1.84 2.31 -8.84
CA ARG A 222 0.70 2.22 -7.91
C ARG A 222 -0.46 3.12 -8.34
N VAL A 223 -0.19 4.37 -8.73
CA VAL A 223 -1.25 5.28 -9.22
C VAL A 223 -1.90 4.72 -10.49
N ALA A 224 -1.09 4.25 -11.44
CA ALA A 224 -1.57 3.66 -12.69
C ALA A 224 -2.40 2.39 -12.44
N SER A 225 -1.91 1.47 -11.60
CA SER A 225 -2.61 0.25 -11.21
C SER A 225 -3.91 0.52 -10.47
N TRP A 226 -3.92 1.51 -9.58
CA TRP A 226 -5.13 1.91 -8.88
C TRP A 226 -6.19 2.44 -9.85
N ARG A 227 -5.83 3.32 -10.79
CA ARG A 227 -6.75 3.79 -11.83
C ARG A 227 -7.25 2.67 -12.74
N TYR A 228 -6.41 1.67 -12.98
CA TYR A 228 -6.83 0.47 -13.70
C TYR A 228 -7.90 -0.30 -12.91
N LEU A 229 -7.68 -0.57 -11.62
CA LEU A 229 -8.65 -1.27 -10.76
C LEU A 229 -9.97 -0.51 -10.63
N LEU A 230 -9.93 0.81 -10.49
CA LEU A 230 -11.14 1.65 -10.43
C LEU A 230 -12.03 1.49 -11.67
N THR A 231 -11.45 1.24 -12.84
CA THR A 231 -12.21 1.05 -14.08
C THR A 231 -13.11 -0.20 -14.05
N TYR A 232 -12.82 -1.16 -13.16
CA TYR A 232 -13.57 -2.42 -13.03
C TYR A 232 -14.54 -2.46 -11.85
N ASN A 233 -14.62 -1.39 -11.04
CA ASN A 233 -15.53 -1.29 -9.90
C ASN A 233 -15.49 -2.51 -8.95
N ILE A 234 -14.28 -3.03 -8.70
CA ILE A 234 -14.07 -4.19 -7.80
C ILE A 234 -14.31 -3.80 -6.35
N PHE A 235 -13.85 -2.61 -5.97
CA PHE A 235 -14.02 -2.04 -4.65
C PHE A 235 -15.00 -0.85 -4.71
N SER A 236 -15.54 -0.47 -3.56
CA SER A 236 -16.35 0.73 -3.42
C SER A 236 -15.57 1.99 -3.79
N SER A 237 -16.32 2.98 -4.30
CA SER A 237 -15.77 4.27 -4.73
C SER A 237 -15.48 5.19 -3.57
#